data_AF-A0A2G5V6A0-F1
#
_entry.id   AF-A0A2G5V6A0-F1
#
_cell.length_a   1.000
_cell.length_b   1.000
_cell.length_c   1.000
_cell.angle_alpha   90.00
_cell.angle_beta   90.00
_cell.angle_gamma   90.00
#
_symmetry.space_group_name_H-M   'P 1'
#
loop_
_entity.id
_entity.type
_entity.pdbx_description
1 polymer ?
#
loop_
_entity_poly.entity_id
_entity_poly.type
_entity_poly.pdbx_seq_one_letter_code
_entity_poly.pdbx_strand_id
1 'polypeptide(L)'
;MHRLYVITTLTFLRTRRLETQMKLQILILVVLFGFISSDDDDCKDTSDKCAGWASNGFCTNCFYTCEVRVKYCQKTCEYCTGQKTCENCTVTTTTAAPSTITIKCADYGDFCKDWAKNGFCDNNLYPCSYRMKYCAKTCGLCAPGACPN
;
A
#
# COMPACT_ATOMS: atom_id res chain seq x y z
N MET A 1 -17.78 -26.59 66.57
CA MET A 1 -17.52 -27.34 65.32
C MET A 1 -18.66 -27.21 64.30
N HIS A 2 -19.91 -27.61 64.62
CA HIS A 2 -21.04 -27.60 63.65
C HIS A 2 -21.47 -26.21 63.13
N ARG A 3 -21.45 -25.17 63.99
CA ARG A 3 -21.90 -23.82 63.59
C ARG A 3 -20.98 -23.11 62.59
N LEU A 4 -19.66 -23.38 62.60
CA LEU A 4 -18.72 -22.79 61.64
C LEU A 4 -18.82 -23.42 60.23
N TYR A 5 -19.19 -24.71 60.14
CA TYR A 5 -19.34 -25.45 58.88
C TYR A 5 -20.57 -25.00 58.06
N VAL A 6 -21.66 -24.63 58.75
CA VAL A 6 -22.88 -24.12 58.12
C VAL A 6 -22.65 -22.71 57.54
N ILE A 7 -21.86 -21.87 58.21
CA ILE A 7 -21.54 -20.51 57.74
C ILE A 7 -20.64 -20.57 56.50
N THR A 8 -19.63 -21.44 56.49
CA THR A 8 -18.70 -21.61 55.34
C THR A 8 -19.39 -22.16 54.10
N THR A 9 -20.31 -23.12 54.26
CA THR A 9 -21.11 -23.65 53.15
C THR A 9 -22.11 -22.62 52.61
N LEU A 10 -22.80 -21.85 53.47
CA LEU A 10 -23.70 -20.77 53.04
C LEU A 10 -22.97 -19.64 52.29
N THR A 11 -21.77 -19.25 52.71
CA THR A 11 -20.93 -18.26 51.98
C THR A 11 -20.42 -18.82 50.65
N PHE A 12 -20.11 -20.12 50.57
CA PHE A 12 -19.68 -20.79 49.34
C PHE A 12 -20.82 -20.97 48.32
N LEU A 13 -22.03 -21.28 48.78
CA LEU A 13 -23.24 -21.29 47.95
C LEU A 13 -23.62 -19.88 47.47
N ARG A 14 -23.43 -18.85 48.29
CA ARG A 14 -23.68 -17.44 47.92
C ARG A 14 -22.67 -16.91 46.89
N THR A 15 -21.39 -17.22 47.03
CA THR A 15 -20.34 -16.88 46.05
C THR A 15 -20.53 -17.62 44.73
N ARG A 16 -20.84 -18.92 44.75
CA ARG A 16 -21.21 -19.67 43.53
C ARG A 16 -22.46 -19.11 42.84
N ARG A 17 -23.47 -18.68 43.61
CA ARG A 17 -24.70 -18.06 43.09
C ARG A 17 -24.46 -16.66 42.50
N LEU A 18 -23.52 -15.89 43.04
CA LEU A 18 -23.09 -14.60 42.49
C LEU A 18 -22.26 -14.79 41.20
N GLU A 19 -21.37 -15.79 41.16
CA GLU A 19 -20.59 -16.16 39.97
C GLU A 19 -21.46 -16.68 38.81
N THR A 20 -22.48 -17.50 39.09
CA THR A 20 -23.40 -18.00 38.06
C THR A 20 -24.34 -16.92 37.54
N GLN A 21 -24.81 -16.01 38.39
CA GLN A 21 -25.63 -14.87 37.96
C GLN A 21 -24.82 -13.86 37.13
N MET A 22 -23.57 -13.58 37.52
CA MET A 22 -22.68 -12.71 36.74
C MET A 22 -22.34 -13.33 35.38
N LYS A 23 -22.07 -14.65 35.31
CA LYS A 23 -21.84 -15.36 34.03
C LYS A 23 -23.08 -15.40 33.15
N LEU A 24 -24.28 -15.60 33.72
CA LEU A 24 -25.54 -15.59 32.98
C LEU A 24 -25.87 -14.20 32.43
N GLN A 25 -25.58 -13.12 33.18
CA GLN A 25 -25.80 -11.75 32.73
C GLN A 25 -24.78 -11.34 31.67
N ILE A 26 -23.52 -11.76 31.78
CA ILE A 26 -22.51 -11.56 30.72
C ILE A 26 -22.89 -12.34 29.45
N LEU A 27 -23.36 -13.59 29.56
CA LEU A 27 -23.83 -14.35 28.39
C LEU A 27 -25.07 -13.71 27.74
N ILE A 28 -26.02 -13.23 28.54
CA ILE A 28 -27.21 -12.52 28.06
C ILE A 28 -26.82 -11.18 27.43
N LEU A 29 -25.84 -10.45 27.97
CA LEU A 29 -25.31 -9.24 27.33
C LEU A 29 -24.53 -9.56 26.05
N VAL A 30 -23.81 -10.68 25.96
CA VAL A 30 -23.18 -11.14 24.71
C VAL A 30 -24.21 -11.66 23.70
N VAL A 31 -25.39 -12.11 24.11
CA VAL A 31 -26.46 -12.52 23.19
C VAL A 31 -27.39 -11.36 22.81
N LEU A 32 -27.58 -10.38 23.70
CA LEU A 32 -28.38 -9.17 23.46
C LEU A 32 -27.56 -8.03 22.81
N PHE A 33 -26.24 -7.99 23.01
CA PHE A 33 -25.33 -6.99 22.44
C PHE A 33 -24.20 -7.60 21.58
N GLY A 34 -24.06 -8.92 21.50
CA GLY A 34 -23.03 -9.56 20.67
C GLY A 34 -23.58 -10.02 19.33
N PHE A 35 -23.55 -9.08 18.39
CA PHE A 35 -22.96 -9.37 17.08
C PHE A 35 -21.83 -8.37 16.88
N ILE A 36 -20.72 -8.55 17.60
CA ILE A 36 -19.46 -7.95 17.17
C ILE A 36 -18.93 -8.87 16.08
N SER A 37 -19.37 -8.62 14.85
CA SER A 37 -18.85 -9.23 13.64
C SER A 37 -17.44 -8.68 13.42
N SER A 38 -16.44 -9.31 14.04
CA SER A 38 -15.04 -9.03 13.72
C SER A 38 -14.73 -9.62 12.34
N ASP A 39 -14.52 -8.72 11.38
CA ASP A 39 -13.50 -8.81 10.34
C ASP A 39 -13.67 -9.89 9.25
N ASP A 40 -14.63 -9.68 8.35
CA ASP A 40 -14.53 -10.14 6.94
C ASP A 40 -15.42 -9.35 5.94
N ASP A 41 -16.13 -8.29 6.38
CA ASP A 41 -17.09 -7.55 5.53
C ASP A 41 -16.46 -6.38 4.73
N ASP A 42 -15.17 -6.11 4.92
CA ASP A 42 -14.48 -5.02 4.20
C ASP A 42 -13.69 -5.49 2.98
N CYS A 43 -13.70 -6.80 2.70
CA CYS A 43 -13.21 -7.36 1.44
C CYS A 43 -14.24 -7.15 0.31
N LYS A 44 -14.18 -5.99 -0.34
CA LYS A 44 -15.01 -5.70 -1.52
C LYS A 44 -14.28 -4.84 -2.52
N ASP A 45 -14.70 -4.97 -3.76
CA ASP A 45 -14.39 -3.98 -4.77
C ASP A 45 -15.32 -2.78 -4.53
N THR A 46 -14.73 -1.59 -4.41
CA THR A 46 -15.49 -0.34 -4.31
C THR A 46 -15.74 0.29 -5.68
N SER A 47 -15.06 -0.19 -6.72
CA SER A 47 -15.30 0.19 -8.11
C SER A 47 -15.96 -0.92 -8.91
N ASP A 48 -16.92 -0.55 -9.76
CA ASP A 48 -17.55 -1.41 -10.76
C ASP A 48 -16.63 -1.74 -11.95
N LYS A 49 -15.48 -1.06 -12.07
CA LYS A 49 -14.53 -1.23 -13.19
C LYS A 49 -13.43 -2.25 -12.93
N CYS A 50 -13.41 -2.88 -11.75
CA CYS A 50 -12.30 -3.72 -11.33
C CYS A 50 -12.00 -4.87 -12.30
N ALA A 51 -13.00 -5.53 -12.88
CA ALA A 51 -12.78 -6.59 -13.87
C ALA A 51 -12.00 -6.09 -15.11
N GLY A 52 -12.38 -4.92 -15.63
CA GLY A 52 -11.70 -4.29 -16.77
C GLY A 52 -10.30 -3.80 -16.39
N TRP A 53 -10.16 -3.16 -15.23
CA TRP A 53 -8.87 -2.67 -14.76
C TRP A 53 -7.88 -3.80 -14.48
N ALA A 54 -8.33 -4.87 -13.81
CA ALA A 54 -7.51 -6.06 -13.57
C ALA A 54 -7.05 -6.70 -14.89
N SER A 55 -7.93 -6.78 -15.89
CA SER A 55 -7.57 -7.28 -17.23
C SER A 55 -6.52 -6.41 -17.93
N ASN A 56 -6.49 -5.11 -17.61
CA ASN A 56 -5.48 -4.15 -18.09
C ASN A 56 -4.26 -4.04 -17.15
N GLY A 57 -4.09 -4.96 -16.21
CA GLY A 57 -2.92 -5.03 -15.34
C GLY A 57 -2.95 -4.12 -14.11
N PHE A 58 -4.09 -3.55 -13.73
CA PHE A 58 -4.21 -2.65 -12.58
C PHE A 58 -3.63 -3.23 -11.29
N CYS A 59 -3.88 -4.51 -10.99
CA CYS A 59 -3.42 -5.15 -9.76
C CYS A 59 -1.89 -5.21 -9.62
N THR A 60 -1.13 -5.11 -10.71
CA THR A 60 0.33 -5.15 -10.70
C THR A 60 0.96 -3.84 -11.20
N ASN A 61 0.15 -2.86 -11.58
CA ASN A 61 0.64 -1.62 -12.16
C ASN A 61 1.28 -0.72 -11.11
N CYS A 62 2.58 -0.47 -11.27
CA CYS A 62 3.40 0.38 -10.40
C CYS A 62 3.01 1.87 -10.42
N PHE A 63 2.24 2.31 -11.41
CA PHE A 63 1.69 3.67 -11.45
C PHE A 63 0.72 3.92 -10.29
N TYR A 64 0.03 2.88 -9.81
CA TYR A 64 -0.91 2.98 -8.70
C TYR A 64 -0.30 2.40 -7.42
N THR A 65 -0.38 3.15 -6.33
CA THR A 65 0.04 2.65 -5.03
C THR A 65 -0.82 1.47 -4.61
N CYS A 66 -0.30 0.64 -3.70
CA CYS A 66 -1.04 -0.45 -3.12
C CYS A 66 -2.28 0.01 -2.38
N GLU A 67 -2.21 1.15 -1.71
CA GLU A 67 -3.39 1.77 -1.10
C GLU A 67 -4.50 1.98 -2.13
N VAL A 68 -4.19 2.52 -3.31
CA VAL A 68 -5.16 2.72 -4.39
C VAL A 68 -5.67 1.37 -4.93
N ARG A 69 -4.77 0.42 -5.17
CA ARG A 69 -5.15 -0.90 -5.72
C ARG A 69 -6.05 -1.69 -4.77
N VAL A 70 -5.72 -1.68 -3.48
CA VAL A 70 -6.52 -2.29 -2.41
C VAL A 70 -7.84 -1.55 -2.27
N LYS A 71 -7.83 -0.22 -2.12
CA LYS A 71 -9.06 0.57 -1.92
C LYS A 71 -10.13 0.31 -2.97
N TYR A 72 -9.73 0.22 -4.25
CA TYR A 72 -10.69 0.08 -5.33
C TYR A 72 -11.07 -1.35 -5.64
N CYS A 73 -10.07 -2.24 -5.70
CA CYS A 73 -10.25 -3.57 -6.27
C CYS A 73 -9.70 -4.68 -5.38
N GLN A 74 -9.85 -4.53 -4.06
CA GLN A 74 -9.33 -5.48 -3.08
C GLN A 74 -9.69 -6.94 -3.39
N LYS A 75 -10.94 -7.18 -3.78
CA LYS A 75 -11.47 -8.52 -4.04
C LYS A 75 -11.03 -9.02 -5.41
N THR A 76 -11.21 -8.22 -6.45
CA THR A 76 -10.81 -8.59 -7.81
C THR A 76 -9.29 -8.82 -7.91
N CYS A 77 -8.48 -8.06 -7.16
CA CYS A 77 -7.04 -8.24 -7.10
C CYS A 77 -6.58 -9.27 -6.06
N GLU A 78 -7.52 -9.94 -5.37
CA GLU A 78 -7.28 -11.04 -4.42
C GLU A 78 -6.41 -10.66 -3.21
N TYR A 79 -6.54 -9.43 -2.70
CA TYR A 79 -5.79 -8.94 -1.55
C TYR A 79 -6.44 -9.25 -0.19
N CYS A 80 -7.68 -9.73 -0.19
CA CYS A 80 -8.50 -9.83 1.03
C CYS A 80 -7.96 -10.76 2.12
N THR A 81 -7.47 -11.93 1.73
CA THR A 81 -7.03 -12.99 2.66
C THR A 81 -5.51 -13.13 2.71
N GLY A 82 -4.79 -12.13 2.19
CA GLY A 82 -3.34 -12.22 2.01
C GLY A 82 -2.92 -13.28 0.98
N GLN A 83 -3.86 -13.85 0.19
CA GLN A 83 -3.54 -14.71 -0.97
C GLN A 83 -2.54 -14.02 -1.90
N LYS A 84 -2.75 -12.73 -2.12
CA LYS A 84 -1.75 -11.83 -2.69
C LYS A 84 -1.44 -10.74 -1.70
N THR A 85 -0.16 -10.53 -1.46
CA THR A 85 0.33 -9.33 -0.77
C THR A 85 0.44 -8.22 -1.79
N CYS A 86 -0.22 -7.09 -1.55
CA CYS A 86 0.04 -5.92 -2.36
C CYS A 86 1.36 -5.29 -1.91
N GLU A 87 2.32 -5.19 -2.83
CA GLU A 87 3.54 -4.42 -2.62
C GLU A 87 3.59 -3.21 -3.56
N ASN A 88 3.94 -2.06 -3.00
CA ASN A 88 4.31 -0.92 -3.83
C ASN A 88 5.56 -1.31 -4.60
N CYS A 89 5.59 -1.00 -5.89
CA CYS A 89 6.82 -1.16 -6.63
C CYS A 89 7.85 -0.23 -5.99
N THR A 90 8.82 -0.84 -5.32
CA THR A 90 9.98 -0.11 -4.85
C THR A 90 10.73 0.30 -6.11
N VAL A 91 10.70 1.59 -6.41
CA VAL A 91 11.76 2.17 -7.22
C VAL A 91 12.96 2.10 -6.30
N THR A 92 13.69 0.98 -6.35
CA THR A 92 15.03 0.95 -5.82
C THR A 92 15.78 1.92 -6.70
N THR A 93 15.88 3.17 -6.25
CA THR A 93 16.86 4.14 -6.71
C THR A 93 18.20 3.56 -6.30
N THR A 94 18.60 2.52 -7.02
CA THR A 94 19.95 2.03 -6.99
C THR A 94 20.72 3.22 -7.51
N THR A 95 21.47 3.89 -6.64
CA THR A 95 22.53 4.79 -7.07
C THR A 95 23.44 3.95 -7.94
N ALA A 96 23.12 3.89 -9.24
CA ALA A 96 23.90 3.15 -10.19
C ALA A 96 25.29 3.77 -10.12
N ALA A 97 26.30 2.91 -9.92
CA ALA A 97 27.67 3.30 -10.16
C ALA A 97 27.71 4.09 -11.48
N PRO A 98 28.45 5.21 -11.57
CA PRO A 98 28.41 6.09 -12.72
C PRO A 98 28.68 5.27 -13.98
N SER A 99 27.62 4.98 -14.72
CA SER A 99 27.73 4.32 -16.00
C SER A 99 28.52 5.28 -16.86
N THR A 100 29.75 4.93 -17.20
CA THR A 100 30.50 5.52 -18.30
C THR A 100 29.77 5.18 -19.60
N ILE A 101 28.62 5.80 -19.80
CA ILE A 101 28.02 5.93 -21.11
C ILE A 101 29.02 6.76 -21.89
N THR A 102 29.57 6.21 -22.97
CA THR A 102 30.26 7.01 -23.97
C THR A 102 29.21 7.95 -24.57
N ILE A 103 29.11 9.15 -24.01
CA ILE A 103 28.12 10.15 -24.41
C ILE A 103 28.49 10.61 -25.82
N LYS A 104 27.63 10.34 -26.80
CA LYS A 104 27.66 11.08 -28.05
C LYS A 104 27.13 12.48 -27.74
N CYS A 105 28.04 13.44 -27.62
CA CYS A 105 27.69 14.85 -27.37
C CYS A 105 27.11 15.49 -28.65
N ALA A 106 25.86 15.17 -28.93
CA ALA A 106 25.12 15.69 -30.06
C ALA A 106 23.65 15.83 -29.70
N ASP A 107 22.97 16.73 -30.40
CA ASP A 107 21.53 16.78 -30.40
C ASP A 107 20.99 15.83 -31.46
N TYR A 108 19.89 15.15 -31.16
CA TYR A 108 19.22 14.23 -32.05
C TYR A 108 18.54 14.97 -33.21
N GLY A 109 18.09 16.20 -33.00
CA GLY A 109 17.46 17.02 -34.02
C GLY A 109 17.33 18.49 -33.64
N ASP A 110 16.82 19.29 -34.58
CA ASP A 110 16.77 20.76 -34.46
C ASP A 110 15.75 21.26 -33.41
N PHE A 111 14.84 20.40 -32.96
CA PHE A 111 13.82 20.70 -31.95
C PHE A 111 14.39 21.00 -30.57
N CYS A 112 15.66 20.65 -30.31
CA CYS A 112 16.28 20.82 -29.00
C CYS A 112 16.28 22.27 -28.52
N LYS A 113 16.43 23.25 -29.42
CA LYS A 113 16.37 24.68 -29.05
C LYS A 113 15.01 25.07 -28.48
N ASP A 114 13.94 24.60 -29.10
CA ASP A 114 12.57 24.92 -28.67
C ASP A 114 12.21 24.13 -27.42
N TRP A 115 12.61 22.87 -27.34
CA TRP A 115 12.40 22.05 -26.15
C TRP A 115 13.15 22.61 -24.94
N ALA A 116 14.39 23.06 -25.10
CA ALA A 116 15.15 23.71 -24.04
C ALA A 116 14.45 24.98 -23.54
N LYS A 117 13.93 25.83 -24.43
CA LYS A 117 13.11 27.00 -24.05
C LYS A 117 11.85 26.62 -23.28
N ASN A 118 11.27 25.46 -23.58
CA ASN A 118 10.10 24.91 -22.89
C ASN A 118 10.47 24.10 -21.62
N GLY A 119 11.71 24.20 -21.14
CA GLY A 119 12.15 23.59 -19.88
C GLY A 119 12.52 22.11 -19.97
N PHE A 120 12.69 21.55 -21.18
CA PHE A 120 13.05 20.14 -21.34
C PHE A 120 14.33 19.76 -20.60
N CYS A 121 15.34 20.64 -20.58
CA CYS A 121 16.63 20.35 -19.97
C CYS A 121 16.57 20.19 -18.45
N ASP A 122 15.58 20.78 -17.78
CA ASP A 122 15.42 20.77 -16.32
C ASP A 122 14.17 20.02 -15.86
N ASN A 123 13.44 19.37 -16.78
CA ASN A 123 12.19 18.72 -16.47
C ASN A 123 12.42 17.31 -15.88
N ASN A 124 12.12 17.18 -14.59
CA ASN A 124 12.26 15.94 -13.82
C ASN A 124 11.30 14.81 -14.25
N LEU A 125 10.27 15.10 -15.05
CA LEU A 125 9.43 14.06 -15.67
C LEU A 125 10.17 13.32 -16.79
N TYR A 126 11.20 13.94 -17.38
CA TYR A 126 12.09 13.29 -18.34
C TYR A 126 13.34 12.79 -17.64
N PRO A 127 13.56 11.46 -17.60
CA PRO A 127 14.72 10.91 -16.94
C PRO A 127 15.99 11.47 -17.59
N CYS A 128 17.04 11.59 -16.78
CA CYS A 128 18.31 12.15 -17.20
C CYS A 128 18.86 11.51 -18.50
N SER A 129 18.77 10.18 -18.60
CA SER A 129 19.16 9.43 -19.80
C SER A 129 18.38 9.85 -21.06
N TYR A 130 17.13 10.29 -20.93
CA TYR A 130 16.31 10.78 -22.04
C TYR A 130 16.76 12.17 -22.48
N ARG A 131 17.00 13.08 -21.53
CA ARG A 131 17.51 14.44 -21.83
C ARG A 131 18.87 14.38 -22.53
N MET A 132 19.75 13.48 -22.08
CA MET A 132 21.05 13.22 -22.71
C MET A 132 20.92 12.57 -24.09
N LYS A 133 20.03 11.60 -24.27
CA LYS A 133 19.86 10.91 -25.56
C LYS A 133 19.42 11.86 -26.68
N TYR A 134 18.54 12.81 -26.37
CA TYR A 134 17.93 13.67 -27.39
C TYR A 134 18.59 15.02 -27.54
N CYS A 135 19.00 15.67 -26.46
CA CYS A 135 19.48 17.05 -26.52
C CYS A 135 20.73 17.28 -25.66
N ALA A 136 21.66 16.30 -25.61
CA ALA A 136 22.85 16.40 -24.78
C ALA A 136 23.65 17.69 -25.02
N LYS A 137 23.77 18.15 -26.27
CA LYS A 137 24.57 19.34 -26.59
C LYS A 137 23.82 20.61 -26.20
N THR A 138 22.55 20.74 -26.59
CA THR A 138 21.73 21.91 -26.26
C THR A 138 21.51 22.04 -24.74
N CYS A 139 21.35 20.93 -24.03
CA CYS A 139 21.16 20.93 -22.58
C CYS A 139 22.47 20.93 -21.78
N GLY A 140 23.64 20.95 -22.42
CA GLY A 140 24.94 20.97 -21.74
C GLY A 140 25.28 19.69 -20.96
N LEU A 141 24.66 18.55 -21.29
CA LEU A 141 24.76 17.29 -20.56
C LEU A 141 25.86 16.35 -21.09
N CYS A 142 26.88 16.91 -21.75
CA CYS A 142 27.93 16.12 -22.38
C CYS A 142 29.03 15.65 -21.43
N ALA A 143 29.11 16.20 -20.22
CA ALA A 143 30.09 15.79 -19.22
C ALA A 143 29.52 14.67 -18.32
N PRO A 144 30.35 13.70 -17.90
CA PRO A 144 29.97 12.76 -16.84
C PRO A 144 29.50 13.52 -15.61
N GLY A 145 28.31 13.20 -15.11
CA GLY A 145 27.73 13.87 -13.94
C GLY A 145 27.10 15.25 -14.20
N ALA A 146 27.02 15.72 -15.45
CA ALA A 146 26.37 17.01 -15.79
C ALA A 146 24.85 17.03 -15.52
N CYS A 147 24.26 15.86 -15.26
CA CYS A 147 22.84 15.69 -15.13
C CYS A 147 22.54 15.08 -13.76
N PRO A 148 21.91 15.84 -12.84
CA PRO A 148 21.51 15.33 -11.55
C PRO A 148 20.30 14.37 -11.68
N ASN A 149 20.25 13.38 -10.79
CA ASN A 149 19.10 12.49 -10.62
C ASN A 149 17.90 13.25 -10.04
#